data_AF-A0A352RDA2-F1
#
_entry.id   AF-A0A352RDA2-F1
#
_cell.length_a   1.000
_cell.length_b   1.000
_cell.length_c   1.000
_cell.angle_alpha   90.00
_cell.angle_beta   90.00
_cell.angle_gamma   90.00
#
_symmetry.space_group_name_H-M   'P 1'
#
loop_
_entity.id
_entity.type
_entity.pdbx_description
1 polymer ?
#
loop_
_entity_poly.entity_id
_entity_poly.type
_entity_poly.pdbx_seq_one_letter_code
_entity_poly.pdbx_strand_id
1 'polypeptide(L)' 'MKLRAENLVKTYKKRSVVKGISVEVNQGEIVGLLGPNGAG' A
#
# COMPACT_ATOMS: atom_id res chain seq x y z
N MET A 1 15.54 -12.11 1.70
CA MET A 1 14.43 -11.84 2.65
C MET A 1 13.39 -10.96 1.96
N LYS A 2 12.10 -10.99 2.35
CA LYS A 2 11.05 -10.19 1.69
C LYS A 2 10.13 -9.51 2.70
N LEU A 3 9.73 -8.27 2.40
CA LEU A 3 8.69 -7.51 3.12
C LEU A 3 7.39 -7.63 2.33
N ARG A 4 6.26 -7.91 2.99
CA ARG A 4 4.97 -8.12 2.33
C ARG A 4 3.83 -7.48 3.12
N ALA A 5 2.87 -6.88 2.42
CA ALA A 5 1.56 -6.52 2.93
C ALA A 5 0.48 -7.03 1.98
N GLU A 6 -0.61 -7.57 2.53
CA GLU A 6 -1.66 -8.22 1.76
C GLU A 6 -3.03 -7.64 2.12
N ASN A 7 -3.81 -7.31 1.09
CA ASN A 7 -5.18 -6.82 1.20
C ASN A 7 -5.35 -5.71 2.25
N LEU A 8 -4.39 -4.79 2.31
CA LEU A 8 -4.40 -3.69 3.25
C LEU A 8 -5.60 -2.78 2.94
N VAL A 9 -6.46 -2.60 3.94
CA VAL A 9 -7.63 -1.72 3.88
C VAL A 9 -7.53 -0.72 5.00
N LYS A 10 -7.86 0.54 4.71
CA LYS A 10 -7.96 1.58 5.72
C LYS A 10 -9.17 2.47 5.47
N THR A 11 -9.91 2.72 6.54
CA THR A 11 -11.07 3.61 6.56
C THR A 11 -10.92 4.61 7.70
N TYR A 12 -11.18 5.89 7.39
CA TYR A 12 -11.32 6.96 8.37
C TYR A 12 -12.76 7.47 8.33
N LYS A 13 -13.46 7.44 9.48
CA LYS A 13 -14.89 7.74 9.56
C LYS A 13 -15.68 6.93 8.52
N LYS A 14 -16.34 7.59 7.57
CA LYS A 14 -17.13 6.98 6.49
C LYS A 14 -16.37 6.86 5.16
N ARG A 15 -15.07 7.20 5.12
CA ARG A 15 -14.26 7.23 3.89
C ARG A 15 -13.21 6.12 3.91
N SER A 16 -13.32 5.18 2.96
CA SER A 16 -12.26 4.22 2.67
C SER A 16 -11.15 4.92 1.88
N VAL A 17 -9.94 4.96 2.45
CA VAL A 17 -8.77 5.63 1.88
C VAL A 17 -7.85 4.62 1.19
N VAL A 18 -7.59 3.47 1.82
CA VAL A 18 -6.89 2.33 1.20
C VAL A 18 -7.90 1.20 0.96
N LYS A 19 -7.95 0.67 -0.27
CA LYS A 19 -8.98 -0.27 -0.74
C LYS A 19 -8.41 -1.63 -1.16
N GLY A 20 -7.77 -2.34 -0.22
CA GLY A 20 -7.34 -3.73 -0.43
C GLY A 20 -6.07 -3.83 -1.28
N ILE A 21 -5.06 -3.02 -0.97
CA ILE A 21 -3.79 -3.07 -1.71
C ILE A 21 -2.91 -4.22 -1.21
N SER A 22 -2.16 -4.83 -2.12
CA SER A 22 -1.12 -5.80 -1.77
C SER A 22 0.21 -5.35 -2.36
N VAL A 23 1.29 -5.43 -1.60
CA VAL A 23 2.64 -5.06 -2.03
C VAL A 23 3.67 -6.02 -1.46
N GLU A 24 4.72 -6.28 -2.23
CA GLU A 24 5.88 -7.05 -1.83
C GLU A 24 7.14 -6.27 -2.23
N VAL A 25 8.16 -6.29 -1.36
CA VAL A 25 9.46 -5.68 -1.63
C VAL A 25 10.54 -6.70 -1.26
N ASN A 26 11.38 -7.04 -2.23
CA ASN A 26 12.47 -7.98 -2.02
C ASN A 26 13.74 -7.27 -1.54
N GLN A 27 14.56 -8.00 -0.80
CA GLN A 27 15.86 -7.48 -0.36
C GLN A 27 16.74 -7.10 -1.57
N GLY A 28 17.25 -5.87 -1.58
CA GLY A 28 18.06 -5.32 -2.68
C GLY A 28 17.24 -4.65 -3.80
N GLU A 29 15.92 -4.67 -3.72
CA GLU A 29 15.01 -4.04 -4.69
C GLU A 29 14.69 -2.59 -4.29
N ILE A 30 14.54 -1.72 -5.29
CA ILE A 30 14.02 -0.35 -5.12
C ILE A 30 12.64 -0.30 -5.75
N VAL A 31 11.62 -0.01 -4.94
CA VAL A 31 10.23 0.11 -5.37
C VAL A 31 9.72 1.52 -5.11
N GLY A 32 9.12 2.14 -6.14
CA GLY A 32 8.42 3.41 -6.02
C GLY A 32 6.93 3.21 -5.81
N LEU A 33 6.38 3.74 -4.72
CA LEU A 33 4.93 3.84 -4.53
C LEU A 33 4.50 5.28 -4.82
N LEU A 34 3.96 5.51 -6.02
CA LEU A 34 3.65 6.84 -6.54
C LEU A 34 2.14 7.02 -6.71
N GLY A 35 1.67 8.26 -6.52
CA GLY A 35 0.29 8.65 -6.73
C GLY A 35 0.05 10.12 -6.40
N PRO A 36 -1.08 10.70 -6.84
CA PRO A 36 -1.47 12.06 -6.45
C PRO A 36 -1.74 12.15 -4.93
N ASN A 37 -1.79 13.37 -4.40
CA ASN A 37 -2.09 13.61 -2.98
C ASN A 37 -3.43 12.97 -2.57
N GLY A 38 -3.38 12.06 -1.60
CA GLY A 38 -4.56 11.35 -1.09
C GLY A 38 -5.04 10.16 -1.92
N ALA A 39 -4.20 9.60 -2.81
CA ALA A 39 -4.54 8.44 -3.66
C ALA A 39 -4.71 7.11 -2.90
N GLY A 40 -4.18 7.02 -1.68
CA GLY A 40 -4.31 5.88 -0.78
C GLY A 40 -4.26 6.36 0.65
#